data_AF-A0A959H0B6-F1
#
_entry.id   AF-A0A959H0B6-F1
#
_cell.length_a   1.000
_cell.length_b   1.000
_cell.length_c   1.000
_cell.angle_alpha   90.00
_cell.angle_beta   90.00
_cell.angle_gamma   90.00
#
_symmetry.space_group_name_H-M   'P 1'
#
loop_
_entity.id
_entity.type
_entity.pdbx_description
1 polymer ?
#
loop_
_entity_poly.entity_id
_entity_poly.type
_entity_poly.pdbx_seq_one_letter_code
_entity_poly.pdbx_strand_id
1 'polypeptide(L)'
;LVNPVAGAREVSADLPAVNYMGYSIHGNEASGSNAAMIVAYYLAAGQTPEVQNLLKNTVILLDPCFNPDGIQRFSSWVNSRRSRNGATDPVA
;
A
#
# COMPACT_ATOMS: atom_id res chain seq x y z
N LEU A 1 -3.75 -30.15 30.87
CA LEU A 1 -3.10 -28.98 30.23
C LEU A 1 -2.84 -29.36 28.77
N VAL A 2 -3.43 -28.65 27.81
CA VAL A 2 -3.25 -28.94 26.37
C VAL A 2 -1.86 -28.43 25.96
N ASN A 3 -1.03 -29.28 25.37
CA ASN A 3 0.28 -28.89 24.85
C ASN A 3 0.07 -28.04 23.58
N PRO A 4 0.39 -26.73 23.58
CA PRO A 4 0.15 -25.84 22.44
C PRO A 4 0.98 -26.22 21.20
N VAL A 5 1.98 -27.08 21.35
CA VAL A 5 2.86 -27.54 20.27
C VAL A 5 2.30 -28.78 19.56
N ALA A 6 1.33 -29.48 20.13
CA ALA A 6 0.81 -30.76 19.60
C ALA A 6 0.08 -30.64 18.24
N GLY A 7 -0.18 -29.42 17.76
CA GLY A 7 -0.71 -29.13 16.42
C GLY A 7 0.14 -28.17 15.59
N ALA A 8 1.34 -27.79 16.08
CA ALA A 8 2.23 -26.90 15.34
C ALA A 8 2.82 -27.67 14.15
N ARG A 9 2.41 -27.31 12.92
CA ARG A 9 3.11 -27.73 11.71
C ARG A 9 4.47 -27.05 11.68
N GLU A 10 5.52 -27.81 11.39
CA GLU A 10 6.82 -27.20 11.10
C GLU A 10 6.70 -26.27 9.89
N VAL A 11 7.25 -25.06 10.04
CA VAL A 11 7.32 -24.09 8.95
C VAL A 11 8.40 -24.57 7.98
N SER A 12 8.00 -25.06 6.81
CA SER A 12 8.95 -25.43 5.75
C SER A 12 9.72 -24.19 5.29
N ALA A 13 11.01 -24.37 5.02
CA ALA A 13 11.86 -23.33 4.43
C ALA A 13 11.39 -22.91 3.02
N ASP A 14 10.56 -23.72 2.37
CA ASP A 14 10.04 -23.46 1.02
C ASP A 14 8.77 -22.60 1.00
N LEU A 15 8.26 -22.18 2.16
CA LEU A 15 7.07 -21.33 2.23
C LEU A 15 7.40 -19.91 1.73
N PRO A 16 6.53 -19.30 0.89
CA PRO A 16 6.75 -17.94 0.44
C PRO A 16 6.63 -16.95 1.59
N ALA A 17 7.37 -15.85 1.51
CA ALA A 17 7.22 -14.75 2.46
C ALA A 17 5.83 -14.12 2.32
N VAL A 18 5.19 -13.78 3.43
CA VAL A 18 3.92 -13.03 3.41
C VAL A 18 4.23 -11.58 3.73
N ASN A 19 3.98 -10.68 2.78
CA ASN A 19 4.19 -9.25 2.95
C ASN A 19 2.83 -8.53 2.97
N TYR A 20 2.56 -7.85 4.08
CA TYR A 20 1.38 -7.00 4.22
C TYR A 20 1.74 -5.53 3.99
N MET A 21 1.26 -5.00 2.88
CA MET A 21 1.48 -3.62 2.44
C MET A 21 0.23 -2.80 2.71
N GLY A 22 0.17 -2.16 3.85
CA GLY A 22 -0.94 -1.29 4.24
C GLY A 22 -0.59 0.19 4.13
N TYR A 23 -1.39 0.93 3.37
CA TYR A 23 -1.11 2.32 3.01
C TYR A 23 -2.07 3.29 3.71
N SER A 24 -1.54 4.49 4.03
CA SER A 24 -2.30 5.66 4.51
C SER A 24 -3.30 5.37 5.65
N ILE A 25 -2.77 4.94 6.80
CA ILE A 25 -3.54 4.86 8.05
C ILE A 25 -3.92 6.26 8.57
N HIS A 26 -3.05 7.24 8.36
CA HIS A 26 -3.36 8.65 8.60
C HIS A 26 -3.96 9.27 7.33
N GLY A 27 -5.19 9.76 7.43
CA GLY A 27 -5.92 10.29 6.28
C GLY A 27 -5.31 11.54 5.62
N ASN A 28 -4.44 12.27 6.31
CA ASN A 28 -3.73 13.43 5.77
C ASN A 28 -2.39 13.07 5.09
N GLU A 29 -2.01 11.79 5.04
CA GLU A 29 -0.82 11.29 4.35
C GLU A 29 -1.21 10.66 3.00
N ALA A 30 -1.72 11.48 2.09
CA ALA A 30 -2.34 11.04 0.83
C ALA A 30 -1.39 10.34 -0.16
N SER A 31 -0.07 10.50 0.01
CA SER A 31 0.93 9.90 -0.88
C SER A 31 0.87 8.37 -0.90
N GLY A 32 0.60 7.74 0.25
CA GLY A 32 0.52 6.28 0.36
C GLY A 32 -0.54 5.68 -0.54
N SER A 33 -1.79 6.11 -0.41
CA SER A 33 -2.90 5.60 -1.23
C SER A 33 -2.76 5.90 -2.72
N ASN A 34 -2.17 7.05 -3.07
CA ASN A 34 -1.89 7.35 -4.47
C ASN A 34 -0.79 6.45 -5.05
N ALA A 35 0.25 6.14 -4.28
CA ALA A 35 1.33 5.25 -4.70
C ALA A 35 0.90 3.79 -4.74
N ALA A 36 0.01 3.35 -3.84
CA ALA A 36 -0.42 1.96 -3.72
C ALA A 36 -0.97 1.40 -5.03
N MET A 37 -1.75 2.19 -5.77
CA MET A 37 -2.28 1.77 -7.08
C MET A 37 -1.18 1.62 -8.14
N ILE A 38 -0.16 2.48 -8.11
CA ILE A 38 0.99 2.38 -9.01
C ILE A 38 1.83 1.13 -8.68
N VAL A 39 2.03 0.85 -7.38
CA VAL A 39 2.71 -0.37 -6.92
C VAL A 39 1.95 -1.62 -7.35
N ALA A 40 0.62 -1.65 -7.13
CA ALA A 40 -0.22 -2.77 -7.55
C ALA A 40 -0.11 -3.01 -9.06
N TYR A 41 -0.16 -1.94 -9.87
CA TYR A 41 0.01 -2.04 -11.32
C TYR A 41 1.41 -2.54 -11.71
N TYR A 42 2.47 -2.00 -11.11
CA TYR A 42 3.84 -2.42 -11.37
C TYR A 42 4.06 -3.91 -11.09
N LEU A 43 3.52 -4.40 -9.97
CA LEU A 43 3.59 -5.82 -9.61
C LEU A 43 2.74 -6.68 -10.57
N ALA A 44 1.53 -6.25 -10.93
CA ALA A 44 0.63 -7.03 -11.78
C ALA A 44 1.10 -7.08 -13.25
N ALA A 45 1.67 -6.00 -13.77
CA ALA A 45 2.08 -5.87 -15.17
C ALA A 45 3.58 -6.14 -15.39
N GLY A 46 4.39 -6.20 -14.33
CA GLY A 46 5.84 -6.33 -14.39
C GLY A 46 6.29 -7.67 -14.96
N GLN A 47 7.04 -7.63 -16.06
CA GLN A 47 7.58 -8.83 -16.73
C GLN A 47 9.08 -9.00 -16.52
N THR A 48 9.72 -8.13 -15.72
CA THR A 48 11.17 -8.24 -15.49
C THR A 48 11.48 -9.46 -14.63
N PRO A 49 12.67 -10.08 -14.79
CA PRO A 49 13.06 -11.24 -13.99
C PRO A 49 12.96 -11.00 -12.47
N GLU A 50 13.23 -9.78 -12.02
CA GLU A 50 13.19 -9.39 -10.61
C GLU A 50 11.75 -9.44 -10.06
N VAL A 51 10.78 -8.86 -10.77
CA VAL A 51 9.37 -8.86 -10.35
C VAL A 51 8.81 -10.28 -10.37
N GLN A 52 9.13 -11.05 -11.41
CA GLN A 52 8.68 -12.43 -11.53
C GLN A 52 9.26 -13.31 -10.41
N ASN A 53 10.54 -13.13 -10.07
CA ASN A 53 11.16 -13.84 -8.96
C ASN A 53 10.59 -13.41 -7.60
N LEU A 54 10.30 -12.12 -7.40
CA LEU A 54 9.63 -11.62 -6.20
C LEU A 54 8.26 -12.30 -6.00
N LEU A 55 7.42 -12.29 -7.04
CA LEU A 55 6.05 -12.82 -6.99
C LEU A 55 6.01 -14.35 -6.89
N LYS A 56 7.06 -15.05 -7.36
CA LYS A 56 7.19 -16.51 -7.19
C LYS A 56 7.43 -16.90 -5.72
N ASN A 57 8.11 -16.05 -4.95
CA ASN A 57 8.55 -16.35 -3.58
C ASN A 57 7.80 -15.56 -2.50
N THR A 58 6.79 -14.75 -2.88
CA THR A 58 6.09 -13.86 -1.95
C THR A 58 4.59 -13.87 -2.20
N VAL A 59 3.80 -13.91 -1.13
CA VAL A 59 2.38 -13.56 -1.13
C VAL A 59 2.24 -12.13 -0.64
N ILE A 60 1.67 -11.25 -1.46
CA ILE A 60 1.50 -9.84 -1.14
C ILE A 60 0.02 -9.57 -0.83
N LEU A 61 -0.25 -9.07 0.38
CA LEU A 61 -1.54 -8.53 0.77
C LEU A 61 -1.43 -7.00 0.66
N LEU A 62 -2.16 -6.41 -0.27
CA LEU A 62 -2.12 -4.98 -0.53
C LEU A 62 -3.42 -4.32 -0.08
N ASP A 63 -3.35 -3.50 0.96
CA ASP A 63 -4.43 -2.61 1.38
C ASP A 63 -4.09 -1.18 0.94
N PRO A 64 -4.72 -0.67 -0.14
CA PRO A 64 -4.34 0.61 -0.73
C PRO A 64 -4.73 1.79 0.16
N CYS A 65 -5.63 1.62 1.13
CA CYS A 65 -6.06 2.70 2.01
C CYS A 65 -6.71 2.14 3.29
N PHE A 66 -5.94 2.14 4.38
CA PHE A 66 -6.43 1.75 5.69
C PHE A 66 -7.51 2.68 6.24
N ASN A 67 -7.46 3.96 5.90
CA ASN A 67 -8.34 5.00 6.44
C ASN A 67 -9.00 5.81 5.31
N PRO A 68 -9.94 5.21 4.57
CA PRO A 68 -10.59 5.87 3.43
C PRO A 68 -11.38 7.10 3.85
N ASP A 69 -12.01 7.08 5.03
CA ASP A 69 -12.76 8.21 5.58
C ASP A 69 -11.85 9.41 5.86
N GLY A 70 -10.68 9.14 6.46
CA GLY A 70 -9.67 10.16 6.74
C GLY A 70 -9.13 10.81 5.47
N ILE A 71 -8.87 10.01 4.42
CA ILE A 71 -8.45 10.53 3.12
C ILE A 71 -9.52 11.39 2.47
N GLN A 72 -10.77 10.92 2.45
CA GLN A 72 -11.87 11.72 1.90
C GLN A 72 -12.00 13.04 2.64
N ARG A 73 -12.00 13.02 3.98
CA ARG A 73 -12.08 14.24 4.79
C ARG A 73 -10.93 15.20 4.49
N PHE A 74 -9.71 14.69 4.39
CA PHE A 74 -8.53 15.52 4.06
C PHE A 74 -8.64 16.10 2.65
N SER A 75 -9.00 15.29 1.66
CA SER A 75 -9.21 15.74 0.27
C SER A 75 -10.28 16.82 0.19
N SER A 76 -11.44 16.65 0.85
CA SER A 76 -12.48 17.67 0.92
C SER A 76 -11.98 18.96 1.56
N TRP A 77 -11.24 18.87 2.67
CA TRP A 77 -10.66 20.02 3.34
C TRP A 77 -9.69 20.78 2.43
N VAL A 78 -8.73 20.09 1.80
CA VAL A 78 -7.75 20.70 0.88
C VAL A 78 -8.46 21.35 -0.30
N ASN A 79 -9.40 20.64 -0.93
CA ASN A 79 -10.13 21.14 -2.10
C ASN A 79 -11.03 22.33 -1.78
N SER A 80 -11.63 22.38 -0.57
CA SER A 80 -12.45 23.51 -0.13
C SER A 80 -11.63 24.76 0.23
N ARG A 81 -10.37 24.58 0.63
CA ARG A 81 -9.48 25.67 1.06
C ARG A 81 -8.42 26.05 0.02
N ARG A 82 -8.43 25.43 -1.17
CA ARG A 82 -7.51 25.78 -2.25
C ARG A 82 -7.75 27.22 -2.72
N SER A 83 -6.67 27.94 -3.01
CA SER A 83 -6.77 29.24 -3.68
C SER A 83 -7.41 29.08 -5.06
N ARG A 84 -8.32 30.00 -5.42
CA ARG A 84 -8.85 30.12 -6.79
C ARG A 84 -8.01 31.03 -7.68
N ASN A 85 -7.12 31.81 -7.07
CA ASN A 85 -6.15 32.60 -7.80
C ASN A 85 -4.93 31.71 -8.06
N GLY A 86 -4.47 31.68 -9.32
CA GLY A 86 -3.22 31.02 -9.67
C GLY A 86 -2.04 31.62 -8.90
N ALA A 87 -0.94 30.88 -8.81
CA ALA A 87 0.30 31.43 -8.28
C ALA A 87 0.63 32.70 -9.07
N THR A 88 0.83 33.81 -8.37
CA THR A 88 1.18 35.10 -9.00
C THR A 88 2.64 35.14 -9.45
N ASP A 89 3.38 34.04 -9.26
CA ASP A 89 4.75 33.91 -9.68
C ASP A 89 4.81 33.57 -11.19
N PRO A 90 5.28 34.49 -12.05
CA PRO A 90 5.28 34.29 -13.49
C PRO A 90 6.35 33.30 -13.99
N VAL A 91 7.18 32.71 -13.10
CA VAL A 91 8.24 31.76 -13.48
C VAL A 91 7.98 30.30 -13.07
N ALA A 92 6.79 29.96 -12.59
CA ALA A 92 6.36 28.57 -12.35
C ALA A 92 5.76 27.90 -13.59
#